data_AF-A0A533UA19-F1
#
_entry.id   AF-A0A533UA19-F1
#
_cell.length_a   1.000
_cell.length_b   1.000
_cell.length_c   1.000
_cell.angle_alpha   90.00
_cell.angle_beta   90.00
_cell.angle_gamma   90.00
#
_symmetry.space_group_name_H-M   'P 1'
#
loop_
_entity.id
_entity.type
_entity.pdbx_description
1 polymer ?
#
loop_
_entity_poly.entity_id
_entity_poly.type
_entity_poly.pdbx_seq_one_letter_code
_entity_poly.pdbx_strand_id
1 'polypeptide(L)'
;MKYLLVAILLMSSPACYAVSVSPGSTVPFYITDDNLNTSHRAVQTISTSGLVDFTINRIPISGPSTMTETGVDSGVFVLYLTIPTSVNGKPLKDGDVVVMTYHQKVDYSGNPTDITQSVTISVTPSIPISSPTLSQDRVGVGQTFLLQLYAPNWNLDSYTSDSIPLNLI
;
A
#
# COMPACT_ATOMS: atom_id res chain seq x y z
N MET A 1 6.61 -29.08 40.29
CA MET A 1 5.57 -28.34 39.54
C MET A 1 5.99 -26.88 39.52
N LYS A 2 6.31 -26.32 38.35
CA LYS A 2 6.78 -24.94 38.21
C LYS A 2 5.97 -24.33 37.07
N TYR A 3 5.01 -23.48 37.42
CA TYR A 3 4.13 -22.83 36.45
C TYR A 3 4.94 -21.77 35.71
N LEU A 4 5.05 -21.94 34.38
CA LEU A 4 5.61 -20.94 33.49
C LEU A 4 4.51 -19.93 33.19
N LEU A 5 4.65 -18.71 33.73
CA LEU A 5 3.79 -17.59 33.37
C LEU A 5 4.18 -17.13 31.97
N VAL A 6 3.34 -17.41 30.97
CA VAL A 6 3.51 -16.88 29.61
C VAL A 6 2.76 -15.55 29.56
N ALA A 7 3.50 -14.44 29.63
CA ALA A 7 2.98 -13.13 29.32
C ALA A 7 2.88 -13.00 27.79
N ILE A 8 1.67 -13.09 27.26
CA ILE A 8 1.41 -12.83 25.84
C ILE A 8 1.47 -11.32 25.64
N LEU A 9 2.59 -10.83 25.15
CA LEU A 9 2.75 -9.45 24.72
C LEU A 9 1.96 -9.29 23.41
N LEU A 10 0.74 -8.77 23.49
CA LEU A 10 -0.03 -8.34 22.32
C LEU A 10 0.64 -7.10 21.73
N MET A 11 1.64 -7.30 20.87
CA MET A 11 2.07 -6.23 19.98
C MET A 11 0.93 -5.95 19.03
N SER A 12 0.43 -4.71 19.03
CA SER A 12 -0.52 -4.25 18.04
C SER A 12 0.18 -4.30 16.68
N SER A 13 0.02 -5.39 15.95
CA SER A 13 0.27 -5.39 14.52
C SER A 13 -0.53 -4.23 13.96
N PRO A 14 0.06 -3.26 13.24
CA PRO A 14 -0.77 -2.36 12.46
C PRO A 14 -1.63 -3.26 11.59
N ALA A 15 -2.95 -3.17 11.77
CA ALA A 15 -3.89 -3.84 10.90
C ALA A 15 -3.56 -3.32 9.50
N CYS A 16 -2.81 -4.12 8.74
CA CYS A 16 -2.60 -3.90 7.32
C CYS A 16 -3.98 -4.14 6.71
N TYR A 17 -4.83 -3.11 6.74
CA TYR A 17 -5.92 -3.02 5.78
C TYR A 17 -5.22 -3.17 4.45
N ALA A 18 -5.46 -4.29 3.77
CA ALA A 18 -5.03 -4.48 2.40
C ALA A 18 -5.72 -3.37 1.60
N VAL A 19 -5.08 -2.21 1.52
CA VAL A 19 -5.42 -1.17 0.55
C VAL A 19 -5.17 -1.88 -0.77
N SER A 20 -6.23 -2.19 -1.49
CA SER A 20 -6.12 -2.77 -2.82
C SER A 20 -5.44 -1.70 -3.69
N VAL A 21 -4.21 -1.99 -4.10
CA VAL A 21 -3.37 -1.06 -4.83
C VAL A 21 -3.64 -1.21 -6.31
N SER A 22 -3.96 -0.12 -6.99
CA SER A 22 -4.17 -0.10 -8.43
C SER A 22 -3.13 0.79 -9.11
N PRO A 23 -2.88 0.60 -10.41
CA PRO A 23 -2.03 1.51 -11.16
C PRO A 23 -2.63 2.93 -11.12
N GLY A 24 -1.80 3.92 -10.80
CA GLY A 24 -2.22 5.31 -10.58
C GLY A 24 -2.56 5.64 -9.12
N SER A 25 -2.82 4.65 -8.26
CA SER A 25 -3.10 4.93 -6.85
C SER A 25 -1.84 5.35 -6.09
N THR A 26 -2.03 6.08 -4.99
CA THR A 26 -0.94 6.45 -4.09
C THR A 26 -0.99 5.59 -2.84
N VAL A 27 0.14 4.95 -2.51
CA VAL A 27 0.25 3.96 -1.44
C VAL A 27 1.23 4.43 -0.38
N PRO A 28 0.85 4.42 0.91
CA PRO A 28 1.78 4.72 1.99
C PRO A 28 2.68 3.52 2.30
N PHE A 29 3.96 3.80 2.51
CA PHE A 29 4.93 2.88 3.11
C PHE A 29 5.48 3.52 4.39
N TYR A 30 5.79 2.70 5.39
CA TYR A 30 6.23 3.19 6.69
C TYR A 30 7.62 2.68 7.02
N ILE A 31 8.46 3.49 7.65
CA ILE A 31 9.77 3.09 8.14
C ILE A 31 9.84 3.45 9.61
N THR A 32 10.20 2.50 10.46
CA THR A 32 10.46 2.73 11.88
C THR A 32 11.97 2.67 12.10
N ASP A 33 12.59 3.81 12.41
CA ASP A 33 14.01 3.90 12.70
C ASP A 33 14.30 5.16 13.53
N ASP A 34 14.49 4.97 14.84
CA ASP A 34 14.79 6.04 15.77
C ASP A 34 16.13 6.74 15.46
N ASN A 35 17.05 6.09 14.75
CA ASN A 35 18.32 6.72 14.36
C ASN A 35 18.13 7.82 13.30
N LEU A 36 17.02 7.78 12.55
CA LEU A 36 16.66 8.85 11.62
C LEU A 36 15.99 10.04 12.34
N ASN A 37 15.41 9.80 13.51
CA ASN A 37 14.76 10.83 14.32
C ASN A 37 15.81 11.66 15.08
N THR A 38 16.21 12.76 14.47
CA THR A 38 17.22 13.70 14.98
C THR A 38 16.62 14.94 15.63
N SER A 39 15.30 15.10 15.64
CA SER A 39 14.61 16.27 16.21
C SER A 39 13.40 15.88 17.05
N HIS A 40 13.55 15.95 18.37
CA HIS A 40 12.50 15.63 19.33
C HIS A 40 11.40 16.70 19.50
N ARG A 41 11.36 17.71 18.62
CA ARG A 41 10.48 18.89 18.77
C ARG A 41 9.67 19.25 17.53
N ALA A 42 9.95 18.61 16.41
CA ALA A 42 9.31 18.92 15.13
C ALA A 42 9.23 17.66 14.29
N VAL A 43 8.18 17.57 13.47
CA VAL A 43 8.06 16.58 12.41
C VAL A 43 9.21 16.77 11.43
N GLN A 44 9.94 15.69 11.15
CA GLN A 44 11.07 15.73 10.23
C GLN A 44 10.70 15.33 8.80
N THR A 45 11.33 15.98 7.82
CA THR A 45 11.33 15.52 6.43
C THR A 45 12.76 15.25 6.01
N ILE A 46 13.03 14.05 5.53
CA ILE A 46 14.38 13.58 5.20
C ILE A 46 14.42 13.03 3.77
N SER A 47 15.57 13.14 3.13
CA SER A 47 15.77 12.61 1.78
C SER A 47 15.82 11.08 1.80
N THR A 48 15.24 10.46 0.79
CA THR A 48 15.25 9.00 0.58
C THR A 48 16.46 8.51 -0.21
N SER A 49 17.30 9.43 -0.70
CA SER A 49 18.45 9.11 -1.55
C SER A 49 19.42 8.15 -0.86
N GLY A 50 19.61 6.96 -1.44
CA GLY A 50 20.47 5.91 -0.89
C GLY A 50 19.94 5.27 0.40
N LEU A 51 18.70 5.57 0.79
CA LEU A 51 17.99 4.94 1.90
C LEU A 51 16.88 4.02 1.41
N VAL A 52 16.19 4.36 0.33
CA VAL A 52 15.01 3.62 -0.11
C VAL A 52 15.04 3.36 -1.61
N ASP A 53 14.86 2.09 -1.97
CA ASP A 53 14.66 1.65 -3.35
C ASP A 53 13.25 1.08 -3.54
N PHE A 54 12.71 1.26 -4.73
CA PHE A 54 11.43 0.68 -5.13
C PHE A 54 11.59 -0.18 -6.38
N THR A 55 10.91 -1.32 -6.39
CA THR A 55 10.81 -2.16 -7.57
C THR A 55 9.37 -2.62 -7.79
N ILE A 56 9.03 -2.88 -9.05
CA ILE A 56 7.83 -3.64 -9.42
C ILE A 56 8.30 -4.85 -10.21
N ASN A 57 7.98 -6.05 -9.71
CA ASN A 57 8.48 -7.30 -10.30
C ASN A 57 10.00 -7.30 -10.51
N ARG A 58 10.75 -6.76 -9.53
CA ARG A 58 12.22 -6.58 -9.56
C ARG A 58 12.75 -5.58 -10.58
N ILE A 59 11.89 -4.85 -11.28
CA ILE A 59 12.29 -3.74 -12.15
C ILE A 59 12.33 -2.46 -11.32
N PRO A 60 13.46 -1.74 -11.24
CA PRO A 60 13.54 -0.48 -10.51
C PRO A 60 12.55 0.56 -11.03
N ILE A 61 11.92 1.28 -10.10
CA ILE A 61 11.06 2.43 -10.39
C ILE A 61 11.48 3.62 -9.54
N SER A 62 11.15 4.83 -9.97
CA SER A 62 11.38 6.03 -9.16
C SER A 62 10.42 6.06 -7.95
N GLY A 63 10.99 6.21 -6.76
CA GLY A 63 10.25 6.49 -5.53
C GLY A 63 10.15 7.99 -5.21
N PRO A 64 9.44 8.36 -4.15
CA PRO A 64 9.44 9.73 -3.64
C PRO A 64 10.84 10.12 -3.15
N SER A 65 11.24 11.39 -3.36
CA SER A 65 12.56 11.93 -3.00
C SER A 65 12.74 12.21 -1.50
N THR A 66 11.63 12.21 -0.76
CA THR A 66 11.58 12.51 0.67
C THR A 66 10.59 11.62 1.39
N MET A 67 10.80 11.47 2.70
CA MET A 67 9.86 10.86 3.62
C MET A 67 9.66 11.77 4.82
N THR A 68 8.48 11.70 5.44
CA THR A 68 8.08 12.61 6.50
C THR A 68 7.73 11.82 7.75
N GLU A 69 8.19 12.28 8.90
CA GLU A 69 7.84 11.72 10.18
C GLU A 69 6.33 11.85 10.42
N THR A 70 5.73 10.81 10.97
CA THR A 70 4.27 10.71 11.18
C THR A 70 3.78 11.57 12.35
N GLY A 71 4.68 12.05 13.19
CA GLY A 71 4.41 12.93 14.32
C GLY A 71 5.71 13.53 14.84
N VAL A 72 5.62 14.47 15.78
CA VAL A 72 6.81 14.98 16.46
C VAL A 72 7.43 13.83 17.27
N ASP A 73 8.72 13.56 17.05
CA ASP A 73 9.50 12.60 17.83
C ASP A 73 8.91 11.17 17.80
N SER A 74 8.34 10.76 16.67
CA SER A 74 7.68 9.46 16.55
C SER A 74 8.62 8.34 16.15
N GLY A 75 9.77 8.64 15.52
CA GLY A 75 10.67 7.60 14.97
C GLY A 75 10.06 6.82 13.81
N VAL A 76 8.86 7.20 13.35
CA VAL A 76 8.13 6.52 12.28
C VAL A 76 7.94 7.50 11.12
N PHE A 77 8.49 7.16 9.96
CA PHE A 77 8.43 7.93 8.72
C PHE A 77 7.45 7.30 7.74
N VAL A 78 6.75 8.13 6.97
CA VAL A 78 5.85 7.73 5.88
C VAL A 78 6.34 8.24 4.53
N LEU A 79 6.21 7.38 3.52
CA LEU A 79 6.46 7.64 2.11
C LEU A 79 5.18 7.41 1.34
N TYR A 80 4.87 8.28 0.38
CA TYR A 80 3.75 8.09 -0.52
C TYR A 80 4.27 7.77 -1.91
N LEU A 81 4.07 6.53 -2.35
CA LEU A 81 4.45 6.09 -3.69
C LEU A 81 3.21 6.11 -4.60
N THR A 82 3.25 6.89 -5.67
CA THR A 82 2.27 6.77 -6.75
C THR A 82 2.67 5.61 -7.66
N ILE A 83 1.79 4.62 -7.80
CA ILE A 83 2.04 3.46 -8.64
C ILE A 83 1.96 3.86 -10.12
N PRO A 84 2.98 3.59 -10.94
CA PRO A 84 2.92 3.92 -12.35
C PRO A 84 1.86 3.06 -13.06
N THR A 85 1.31 3.54 -14.18
CA THR A 85 0.36 2.75 -14.98
C THR A 85 1.01 1.61 -15.76
N SER A 86 2.33 1.71 -15.98
CA SER A 86 3.13 0.72 -16.69
C SER A 86 4.58 0.75 -16.24
N VAL A 87 5.29 -0.36 -16.43
CA VAL A 87 6.73 -0.46 -16.18
C VAL A 87 7.38 -1.04 -17.44
N ASN A 88 8.43 -0.38 -17.95
CA ASN A 88 9.08 -0.72 -19.22
C ASN A 88 8.10 -0.87 -20.41
N GLY A 89 7.09 0.02 -20.48
CA GLY A 89 6.09 0.02 -21.54
C GLY A 89 5.05 -1.11 -21.45
N LYS A 90 5.08 -1.92 -20.40
CA LYS A 90 4.07 -2.98 -20.15
C LYS A 90 3.09 -2.51 -19.07
N PRO A 91 1.78 -2.53 -19.34
CA PRO A 91 0.77 -2.25 -18.32
C PRO A 91 0.92 -3.20 -17.13
N LEU A 92 0.69 -2.68 -15.93
CA LEU A 92 0.64 -3.48 -14.72
C LEU A 92 -0.61 -4.37 -14.70
N LYS A 93 -0.50 -5.52 -14.03
CA LYS A 93 -1.52 -6.56 -13.99
C LYS A 93 -1.85 -6.98 -12.56
N ASP A 94 -2.98 -7.66 -12.42
CA ASP A 94 -3.33 -8.35 -11.18
C ASP A 94 -2.19 -9.27 -10.74
N GLY A 95 -1.79 -9.15 -9.48
CA GLY A 95 -0.72 -9.96 -8.89
C GLY A 95 0.69 -9.39 -9.04
N ASP A 96 0.90 -8.30 -9.80
CA ASP A 96 2.19 -7.60 -9.82
C ASP A 96 2.51 -7.09 -8.41
N VAL A 97 3.78 -7.18 -8.01
CA VAL A 97 4.19 -6.84 -6.63
C VAL A 97 5.10 -5.63 -6.65
N VAL A 98 4.70 -4.61 -5.89
CA VAL A 98 5.52 -3.46 -5.54
C VAL A 98 6.32 -3.83 -4.30
N VAL A 99 7.63 -3.61 -4.33
CA VAL A 99 8.52 -3.84 -3.18
C VAL A 99 9.28 -2.56 -2.89
N MET A 100 9.21 -2.11 -1.64
CA MET A 100 10.10 -1.11 -1.06
C MET A 100 11.22 -1.83 -0.30
N THR A 101 12.46 -1.41 -0.51
CA THR A 101 13.61 -1.82 0.30
C THR A 101 14.17 -0.60 1.01
N TYR A 102 14.23 -0.63 2.34
CA TYR A 102 14.89 0.35 3.18
C TYR A 102 16.27 -0.16 3.57
N HIS A 103 17.32 0.59 3.22
CA HIS A 103 18.71 0.35 3.55
C HIS A 103 19.04 0.98 4.91
N GLN A 104 18.69 0.27 5.98
CA GLN A 104 18.97 0.70 7.34
C GLN A 104 20.49 0.65 7.58
N LYS A 105 21.07 1.80 7.92
CA LYS A 105 22.52 1.90 8.14
C LYS A 105 22.97 1.25 9.45
N VAL A 106 22.11 1.29 10.47
CA VAL A 106 22.42 0.84 11.83
C VAL A 106 21.17 0.22 12.44
N ASP A 107 21.20 -1.10 12.64
CA ASP A 107 20.20 -1.85 13.39
C ASP A 107 20.43 -1.74 14.91
N TYR A 108 19.59 -2.42 15.70
CA TYR A 108 19.73 -2.45 17.16
C TYR A 108 21.11 -2.98 17.64
N SER A 109 21.78 -3.79 16.82
CA SER A 109 23.10 -4.37 17.11
C SER A 109 24.25 -3.54 16.53
N GLY A 110 23.96 -2.39 15.90
CA GLY A 110 24.95 -1.51 15.30
C GLY A 110 25.34 -1.84 13.85
N ASN A 111 24.63 -2.74 13.17
CA ASN A 111 25.00 -3.25 11.84
C ASN A 111 24.05 -2.77 10.74
N PRO A 112 24.51 -2.61 9.49
CA PRO A 112 23.63 -2.31 8.37
C PRO A 112 22.73 -3.52 8.02
N THR A 113 21.50 -3.25 7.63
CA THR A 113 20.53 -4.27 7.21
C THR A 113 19.51 -3.70 6.22
N ASP A 114 18.88 -4.57 5.43
CA ASP A 114 17.80 -4.20 4.51
C ASP A 114 16.45 -4.66 5.07
N ILE A 115 15.46 -3.77 5.07
CA ILE A 115 14.08 -4.06 5.45
C ILE A 115 13.18 -3.93 4.24
N THR A 116 12.38 -4.96 3.96
CA THR A 116 11.48 -4.96 2.81
C THR A 116 10.02 -4.86 3.20
N GLN A 117 9.25 -4.07 2.46
CA GLN A 117 7.79 -4.08 2.50
C GLN A 117 7.26 -4.29 1.09
N SER A 118 6.11 -4.96 0.98
CA SER A 118 5.52 -5.25 -0.32
C SER A 118 4.02 -5.10 -0.31
N VAL A 119 3.49 -4.70 -1.47
CA VAL A 119 2.05 -4.66 -1.71
C VAL A 119 1.74 -5.22 -3.10
N THR A 120 0.65 -5.96 -3.19
CA THR A 120 0.20 -6.60 -4.43
C THR A 120 -0.80 -5.71 -5.14
N ILE A 121 -0.62 -5.58 -6.46
CA ILE A 121 -1.50 -4.80 -7.33
C ILE A 121 -2.76 -5.62 -7.66
N SER A 122 -3.91 -4.94 -7.60
CA SER A 122 -5.21 -5.39 -8.06
C SER A 122 -5.81 -4.33 -8.98
N VAL A 123 -5.81 -4.63 -10.28
CA VAL A 123 -6.50 -3.90 -11.35
C VAL A 123 -7.98 -4.26 -11.44
N THR A 124 -8.37 -5.45 -10.96
CA THR A 124 -9.77 -5.89 -10.99
C THR A 124 -10.62 -5.13 -9.95
N PRO A 125 -11.74 -4.48 -10.35
CA PRO A 125 -12.69 -3.89 -9.40
C PRO A 125 -13.19 -4.93 -8.40
N SER A 126 -13.32 -4.58 -7.11
CA SER A 126 -13.85 -5.54 -6.12
C SER A 126 -15.31 -5.91 -6.42
N ILE A 127 -15.71 -7.08 -5.91
CA ILE A 127 -16.87 -7.90 -6.31
C ILE A 127 -18.13 -7.05 -6.64
N PRO A 128 -18.84 -7.32 -7.76
CA PRO A 128 -20.16 -6.77 -7.97
C PRO A 128 -21.08 -7.22 -6.82
N ILE A 129 -21.56 -6.28 -6.01
CA ILE A 129 -22.62 -6.59 -5.07
C ILE A 129 -23.89 -6.59 -5.92
N SER A 130 -24.44 -7.77 -6.20
CA SER A 130 -25.79 -7.84 -6.78
C SER A 130 -26.73 -7.02 -5.92
N SER A 131 -27.37 -6.00 -6.51
CA SER A 131 -28.29 -5.11 -5.79
C SER A 131 -29.34 -5.94 -5.02
N PRO A 132 -29.61 -5.64 -3.74
CA PRO A 132 -30.64 -6.33 -2.96
C PRO A 132 -32.07 -6.13 -3.50
N THR A 133 -32.26 -5.30 -4.55
CA THR A 133 -33.58 -5.02 -5.14
C THR A 133 -34.01 -6.02 -6.21
N LEU A 134 -33.14 -6.94 -6.64
CA LEU A 134 -33.56 -8.09 -7.43
C LEU A 134 -33.51 -9.32 -6.53
N SER A 135 -34.67 -9.74 -6.04
CA SER A 135 -34.89 -11.06 -5.43
C SER A 135 -34.73 -12.22 -6.43
N GLN A 136 -33.94 -12.02 -7.49
CA GLN A 136 -33.71 -12.93 -8.58
C GLN A 136 -32.20 -13.01 -8.82
N ASP A 137 -31.61 -14.15 -8.47
CA ASP A 137 -30.25 -14.59 -8.85
C ASP A 137 -30.03 -14.68 -10.39
N ARG A 138 -31.04 -14.32 -11.20
CA ARG A 138 -31.07 -14.52 -12.65
C ARG A 138 -31.76 -13.36 -13.34
N VAL A 139 -31.04 -12.68 -14.24
CA VAL A 139 -31.61 -11.70 -15.16
C VAL A 139 -31.93 -12.39 -16.48
N GLY A 140 -33.19 -12.32 -16.94
CA GLY A 140 -33.61 -12.90 -18.20
C GLY A 140 -32.99 -12.19 -19.41
N VAL A 141 -32.78 -12.91 -20.51
CA VAL A 141 -32.29 -12.33 -21.78
C VAL A 141 -33.23 -11.21 -22.24
N GLY A 142 -32.66 -10.04 -22.57
CA GLY A 142 -33.42 -8.87 -23.00
C GLY A 142 -33.96 -7.98 -21.87
N GLN A 143 -33.69 -8.31 -20.61
CA GLN A 143 -34.05 -7.47 -19.45
C GLN A 143 -32.88 -6.56 -19.05
N THR A 144 -33.20 -5.35 -18.62
CA THR A 144 -32.24 -4.44 -17.98
C THR A 144 -32.14 -4.74 -16.49
N PHE A 145 -30.94 -4.63 -15.92
CA PHE A 145 -30.71 -4.77 -14.49
C PHE A 145 -29.79 -3.66 -13.99
N LEU A 146 -29.78 -3.48 -12.66
CA LEU A 146 -28.84 -2.57 -12.00
C LEU A 146 -27.63 -3.36 -11.52
N LEU A 147 -26.45 -2.96 -11.97
CA LEU A 147 -25.17 -3.47 -11.50
C LEU A 147 -24.62 -2.50 -10.46
N GLN A 148 -24.40 -2.98 -9.23
CA GLN A 148 -23.69 -2.22 -8.19
C GLN A 148 -22.27 -2.78 -8.06
N LEU A 149 -21.29 -1.91 -8.25
CA LEU A 149 -19.88 -2.24 -8.13
C LEU A 149 -19.32 -1.65 -6.84
N TYR A 150 -18.54 -2.45 -6.11
CA TYR A 150 -17.76 -1.95 -4.99
C TYR A 150 -16.29 -1.97 -5.40
N ALA A 151 -15.72 -0.83 -5.78
CA ALA A 151 -14.37 -0.78 -6.35
C ALA A 151 -13.49 0.25 -5.64
N PRO A 152 -13.14 0.04 -4.34
CA PRO A 152 -12.35 1.02 -3.59
C PRO A 152 -10.95 1.25 -4.17
N ASN A 153 -10.37 0.26 -4.87
CA ASN A 153 -9.11 0.40 -5.60
C ASN A 153 -9.21 1.31 -6.83
N TRP A 154 -10.41 1.64 -7.28
CA TRP A 154 -10.64 2.54 -8.41
C TRP A 154 -11.07 3.94 -7.98
N ASN A 155 -10.96 4.26 -6.69
CA ASN A 155 -11.11 5.60 -6.15
C ASN A 155 -9.72 6.24 -6.01
N LEU A 156 -9.15 6.69 -7.14
CA LEU A 156 -7.74 7.09 -7.26
C LEU A 156 -7.48 8.45 -6.62
N ASP A 157 -8.46 9.35 -6.68
CA ASP A 157 -8.42 10.65 -6.03
C ASP A 157 -9.82 11.11 -5.58
N SER A 158 -9.87 12.10 -4.69
CA SER A 158 -11.12 12.63 -4.13
C SER A 158 -11.74 13.78 -4.92
N TYR A 159 -11.06 14.27 -5.96
CA TYR A 159 -11.40 15.51 -6.65
C TYR A 159 -12.02 15.26 -8.02
N THR A 160 -11.70 14.14 -8.66
CA THR A 160 -12.10 13.79 -10.02
C THR A 160 -12.84 12.46 -10.03
N SER A 161 -13.81 12.34 -10.94
CA SER A 161 -14.53 11.09 -11.10
C SER A 161 -13.69 10.09 -11.87
N ASP A 162 -13.45 8.93 -11.27
CA ASP A 162 -12.77 7.82 -11.91
C ASP A 162 -13.68 7.06 -12.90
N SER A 163 -13.07 6.52 -13.96
CA SER A 163 -13.77 5.72 -14.99
C SER A 163 -13.27 4.29 -14.98
N ILE A 164 -14.17 3.32 -14.74
CA ILE A 164 -13.86 1.88 -14.77
C ILE A 164 -14.23 1.31 -16.16
N PRO A 165 -13.26 0.80 -16.94
CA PRO A 165 -13.54 0.15 -18.22
C PRO A 165 -14.44 -1.08 -18.05
N LEU A 166 -15.49 -1.20 -18.88
CA LEU A 166 -16.45 -2.31 -18.82
C LEU A 166 -15.82 -3.69 -19.10
N ASN A 167 -14.68 -3.76 -19.79
CA ASN A 167 -13.99 -5.03 -20.06
C ASN A 167 -13.26 -5.60 -18.83
N LEU A 168 -13.26 -4.89 -17.70
CA LEU A 168 -12.73 -5.35 -16.41
C LEU A 168 -13.81 -5.89 -15.47
N ILE A 169 -15.08 -5.83 -15.89
CA ILE A 169 -16.28 -6.16 -15.09
C ILE A 169 -16.97 -7.40 -15.67
#